data_AF-Q1KSI5-F1
#
_entry.id   AF-Q1KSI5-F1
#
_cell.length_a   1.000
_cell.length_b   1.000
_cell.length_c   1.000
_cell.angle_alpha   90.00
_cell.angle_beta   90.00
_cell.angle_gamma   90.00
#
_symmetry.space_group_name_H-M   'P 1'
#
loop_
_entity.id
_entity.type
_entity.pdbx_description
1 polymer ?
#
loop_
_entity_poly.entity_id
_entity_poly.type
_entity_poly.pdbx_seq_one_letter_code
_entity_poly.pdbx_strand_id
1 'polypeptide(L)'
;NPSGRFVIGGPHGDAGLTGRKIIIDTYGGWGAHGGGAFSGKDPTKVDRSGAYIVRQAAKSVVANGFARRCIVQVSYAIGVPEPLSVFVDTYGTGKIPDKEILQIVKENFDFRPGMITINLDLKRGGHRFLKTAAYGHFGRDDPDFTWEVVKPLKSEKPRV
;
A
#
# COMPACT_ATOMS: atom_id res chain seq x y z
N ASN A 1 -9.94 -30.18 -8.09
CA ASN A 1 -10.48 -29.96 -6.74
C ASN A 1 -10.08 -31.12 -5.83
N PRO A 2 -9.13 -30.95 -4.89
CA PRO A 2 -8.67 -32.04 -4.01
C PRO A 2 -9.76 -32.58 -3.07
N SER A 3 -10.79 -31.79 -2.74
CA SER A 3 -11.96 -32.22 -1.96
C SER A 3 -13.00 -33.01 -2.77
N GLY A 4 -12.76 -33.26 -4.06
CA GLY A 4 -13.74 -33.88 -4.96
C GLY A 4 -14.82 -32.91 -5.42
N ARG A 5 -16.09 -33.30 -5.25
CA ARG A 5 -17.25 -32.59 -5.79
C ARG A 5 -17.56 -31.32 -5.00
N PHE A 6 -17.64 -30.18 -5.69
CA PHE A 6 -17.96 -28.88 -5.08
C PHE A 6 -19.06 -28.19 -5.89
N VAL A 7 -20.32 -28.41 -5.50
CA VAL A 7 -21.52 -27.88 -6.17
C VAL A 7 -22.17 -26.75 -5.36
N ILE A 8 -22.25 -26.91 -4.03
CA ILE A 8 -22.71 -25.87 -3.12
C ILE A 8 -21.53 -24.97 -2.80
N GLY A 9 -21.67 -23.65 -2.97
CA GLY A 9 -20.64 -22.67 -2.68
C GLY A 9 -21.22 -21.30 -2.31
N GLY A 10 -20.35 -20.29 -2.18
CA GLY A 10 -20.75 -18.96 -1.74
C GLY A 10 -21.33 -18.96 -0.32
N PRO A 11 -22.19 -17.98 0.02
CA PRO A 11 -22.77 -17.84 1.36
C PRO A 11 -23.60 -19.05 1.84
N HIS A 12 -24.07 -19.91 0.94
CA HIS A 12 -24.75 -21.16 1.31
C HIS A 12 -23.78 -22.14 1.99
N GLY A 13 -22.52 -22.19 1.54
CA GLY A 13 -21.53 -23.14 2.05
C GLY A 13 -20.67 -22.62 3.20
N ASP A 14 -20.45 -21.30 3.29
CA ASP A 14 -19.58 -20.69 4.31
C ASP A 14 -19.90 -19.19 4.51
N ALA A 15 -19.86 -18.73 5.76
CA ALA A 15 -20.18 -17.35 6.11
C ALA A 15 -19.03 -16.40 5.73
N GLY A 16 -19.37 -15.33 5.00
CA GLY A 16 -18.41 -14.30 4.59
C GLY A 16 -18.47 -13.05 5.47
N LEU A 17 -17.31 -12.44 5.75
CA LEU A 17 -17.21 -11.15 6.43
C LEU A 17 -16.17 -10.25 5.75
N THR A 18 -16.45 -8.94 5.72
CA THR A 18 -15.52 -7.91 5.24
C THR A 18 -14.20 -7.97 6.02
N GLY A 19 -13.06 -7.84 5.32
CA GLY A 19 -11.74 -7.79 5.96
C GLY A 19 -11.19 -9.13 6.44
N ARG A 20 -11.74 -10.27 5.97
CA ARG A 20 -11.21 -11.61 6.28
C ARG A 20 -10.23 -12.16 5.25
N LYS A 21 -9.74 -11.31 4.35
CA LYS A 21 -8.80 -11.66 3.26
C LYS A 21 -7.65 -10.67 3.11
N ILE A 22 -7.29 -9.96 4.19
CA ILE A 22 -6.28 -8.87 4.15
C ILE A 22 -4.90 -9.27 3.59
N ILE A 23 -4.48 -10.51 3.78
CA ILE A 23 -3.22 -11.01 3.20
C ILE A 23 -3.36 -11.29 1.69
N ILE A 24 -4.53 -11.74 1.24
CA ILE A 24 -4.85 -11.88 -0.19
C ILE A 24 -4.95 -10.50 -0.84
N ASP A 25 -5.55 -9.53 -0.15
CA ASP A 25 -5.71 -8.15 -0.64
C ASP A 25 -4.37 -7.44 -0.85
N THR A 26 -3.31 -7.89 -0.17
CA THR A 26 -2.00 -7.24 -0.13
C THR A 26 -0.92 -8.03 -0.86
N TYR A 27 -0.09 -8.78 -0.13
CA TYR A 27 1.19 -9.28 -0.61
C TYR A 27 1.32 -10.80 -0.49
N GLY A 28 0.23 -11.52 -0.18
CA GLY A 28 0.24 -12.99 -0.14
C GLY A 28 1.21 -13.59 0.88
N GLY A 29 1.53 -12.86 1.96
CA GLY A 29 2.47 -13.27 3.01
C GLY A 29 3.87 -12.65 2.88
N TRP A 30 4.18 -12.00 1.76
CA TRP A 30 5.43 -11.24 1.60
C TRP A 30 5.35 -9.85 2.25
N GLY A 31 6.50 -9.27 2.59
CA GLY A 31 6.56 -7.98 3.28
C GLY A 31 6.01 -8.09 4.70
N ALA A 32 5.05 -7.23 5.05
CA ALA A 32 4.34 -7.27 6.33
C ALA A 32 2.92 -6.71 6.19
N HIS A 33 2.11 -6.89 7.24
CA HIS A 33 0.74 -6.36 7.31
C HIS A 33 0.47 -5.76 8.69
N GLY A 34 -0.02 -4.51 8.74
CA GLY A 34 -0.31 -3.79 10.00
C GLY A 34 -1.62 -4.18 10.70
N GLY A 35 -2.48 -4.93 10.00
CA GLY A 35 -3.71 -5.55 10.55
C GLY A 35 -5.01 -4.91 10.05
N GLY A 36 -5.00 -3.65 9.62
CA GLY A 36 -6.18 -2.93 9.13
C GLY A 36 -6.71 -3.46 7.80
N ALA A 37 -7.99 -3.85 7.74
CA ALA A 37 -8.68 -4.16 6.49
C ALA A 37 -8.95 -2.92 5.63
N PHE A 38 -9.17 -3.09 4.32
CA PHE A 38 -9.41 -1.97 3.40
C PHE A 38 -10.88 -1.74 3.07
N SER A 39 -11.61 -2.74 2.59
CA SER A 39 -13.00 -2.62 2.09
C SER A 39 -13.97 -2.06 3.14
N GLY A 40 -14.91 -1.22 2.71
CA GLY A 40 -15.88 -0.54 3.59
C GLY A 40 -15.41 0.74 4.28
N LYS A 41 -14.14 1.14 4.12
CA LYS A 41 -13.58 2.36 4.73
C LYS A 41 -13.42 3.48 3.71
N ASP A 42 -13.83 4.69 4.05
CA ASP A 42 -13.51 5.88 3.25
C ASP A 42 -12.01 6.25 3.41
N PRO A 43 -11.42 7.07 2.51
CA PRO A 43 -9.98 7.29 2.48
C PRO A 43 -9.42 8.12 3.65
N THR A 44 -10.28 8.70 4.51
CA THR A 44 -9.80 9.30 5.77
C THR A 44 -9.23 8.26 6.73
N LYS A 45 -9.55 6.97 6.55
CA LYS A 45 -9.06 5.88 7.39
C LYS A 45 -7.69 5.44 6.90
N VAL A 46 -6.68 5.72 7.72
CA VAL A 46 -5.26 5.44 7.42
C VAL A 46 -4.95 3.97 7.17
N ASP A 47 -5.79 3.04 7.63
CA ASP A 47 -5.69 1.63 7.25
C ASP A 47 -5.68 1.43 5.73
N ARG A 48 -6.47 2.22 4.98
CA ARG A 48 -6.51 2.17 3.52
C ARG A 48 -5.53 3.16 2.91
N SER A 49 -5.66 4.45 3.23
CA SER A 49 -4.86 5.50 2.59
C SER A 49 -3.37 5.39 2.95
N GLY A 50 -3.05 5.09 4.21
CA GLY A 50 -1.70 4.81 4.68
C GLY A 50 -1.08 3.60 3.99
N ALA A 51 -1.83 2.50 3.87
CA ALA A 51 -1.36 1.30 3.16
C ALA A 51 -1.09 1.58 1.66
N TYR A 52 -1.95 2.38 1.02
CA TYR A 52 -1.78 2.76 -0.39
C TYR A 52 -0.55 3.65 -0.61
N ILE A 53 -0.32 4.64 0.25
CA ILE A 53 0.83 5.53 0.08
C ILE A 53 2.15 4.80 0.33
N VAL A 54 2.22 3.86 1.27
CA VAL A 54 3.44 3.06 1.47
C VAL A 54 3.67 2.05 0.35
N ARG A 55 2.60 1.55 -0.30
CA ARG A 55 2.73 0.80 -1.56
C ARG A 55 3.37 1.68 -2.64
N GLN A 56 2.88 2.91 -2.83
CA GLN A 56 3.45 3.84 -3.80
C GLN A 56 4.92 4.15 -3.47
N ALA A 57 5.25 4.38 -2.20
CA ALA A 57 6.61 4.65 -1.75
C ALA A 57 7.55 3.47 -2.04
N ALA A 58 7.21 2.27 -1.58
CA ALA A 58 8.02 1.07 -1.81
C ALA A 58 8.20 0.78 -3.31
N LYS A 59 7.11 0.88 -4.09
CA LYS A 59 7.15 0.72 -5.55
C LYS A 59 8.08 1.75 -6.19
N SER A 60 8.00 3.01 -5.75
CA SER A 60 8.84 4.09 -6.30
C SER A 60 10.31 3.93 -5.94
N VAL A 61 10.65 3.48 -4.73
CA VAL A 61 12.03 3.18 -4.33
C VAL A 61 12.64 2.14 -5.28
N VAL A 62 11.93 1.03 -5.52
CA VAL A 62 12.41 -0.04 -6.40
C VAL A 62 12.46 0.42 -7.86
N ALA A 63 11.41 1.06 -8.36
CA ALA A 63 11.33 1.50 -9.75
C ALA A 63 12.36 2.59 -10.12
N ASN A 64 12.75 3.44 -9.18
CA ASN A 64 13.83 4.41 -9.38
C ASN A 64 15.23 3.79 -9.22
N GLY A 65 15.32 2.49 -8.91
CA GLY A 65 16.58 1.75 -8.86
C GLY A 65 17.39 1.92 -7.58
N PHE A 66 16.79 2.46 -6.51
CA PHE A 66 17.46 2.61 -5.21
C PHE A 66 17.64 1.27 -4.49
N ALA A 67 16.76 0.29 -4.75
CA ALA A 67 16.82 -1.05 -4.20
C ALA A 67 16.17 -2.07 -5.14
N ARG A 68 16.42 -3.36 -4.95
CA ARG A 68 15.69 -4.43 -5.66
C ARG A 68 14.42 -4.87 -4.93
N ARG A 69 14.40 -4.69 -3.61
CA ARG A 69 13.26 -4.97 -2.71
C ARG A 69 13.21 -3.87 -1.65
N CYS A 70 12.02 -3.52 -1.20
CA CYS A 70 11.82 -2.47 -0.20
C CYS A 70 10.55 -2.76 0.59
N ILE A 71 10.62 -2.65 1.92
CA ILE A 71 9.47 -2.54 2.80
C ILE A 71 9.43 -1.16 3.41
N VAL A 72 8.22 -0.60 3.53
CA VAL A 72 7.98 0.70 4.17
C VAL A 72 6.87 0.52 5.20
N GLN A 73 7.08 1.03 6.40
CA GLN A 73 6.07 1.06 7.47
C GLN A 73 5.77 2.51 7.83
N VAL A 74 4.50 2.79 8.13
CA VAL A 74 4.03 4.06 8.70
C VAL A 74 3.04 3.78 9.83
N SER A 75 3.04 4.61 10.88
CA SER A 75 2.09 4.51 12.00
C SER A 75 1.51 5.87 12.36
N TYR A 76 0.31 5.89 12.96
CA TYR A 76 -0.44 7.10 13.26
C TYR A 76 -1.09 7.04 14.65
N ALA A 77 -1.26 8.20 15.27
CA ALA A 77 -2.18 8.40 16.38
C ALA A 77 -3.47 9.05 15.87
N ILE A 78 -4.61 8.68 16.45
CA ILE A 78 -5.89 9.31 16.12
C ILE A 78 -5.85 10.82 16.41
N GLY A 79 -6.28 11.63 15.45
CA GLY A 79 -6.27 13.09 15.57
C GLY A 79 -4.92 13.77 15.32
N VAL A 80 -3.84 13.01 15.10
CA VAL A 80 -2.50 13.56 14.79
C VAL A 80 -2.26 13.49 13.27
N PRO A 81 -2.01 14.62 12.58
CA PRO A 81 -1.77 14.60 11.14
C PRO A 81 -0.48 13.92 10.73
N GLU A 82 0.61 14.16 11.45
CA GLU A 82 1.91 13.58 11.14
C GLU A 82 2.00 12.12 11.60
N PRO A 83 2.72 11.25 10.86
CA PRO A 83 2.95 9.88 11.29
C PRO A 83 3.83 9.86 12.55
N LEU A 84 3.55 8.95 13.48
CA LEU A 84 4.37 8.72 14.68
C LEU A 84 5.72 8.09 14.30
N SER A 85 5.73 7.24 13.28
CA SER A 85 6.93 6.61 12.76
C SER A 85 6.84 6.37 11.25
N VAL A 86 8.01 6.40 10.61
CA VAL A 86 8.24 5.93 9.24
C VAL A 86 9.51 5.08 9.25
N PHE A 87 9.47 3.90 8.64
CA PHE A 87 10.58 2.96 8.57
C PHE A 87 10.74 2.44 7.15
N VAL A 88 12.00 2.20 6.75
CA VAL A 88 12.39 1.61 5.46
C VAL A 88 13.44 0.53 5.72
N ASP A 89 13.27 -0.61 5.05
CA ASP A 89 14.28 -1.68 4.97
C ASP A 89 14.32 -2.23 3.54
N THR A 90 15.52 -2.32 2.96
CA THR A 90 15.72 -2.80 1.59
C THR A 90 16.15 -4.26 1.50
N TYR A 91 16.13 -4.98 2.61
CA TYR A 91 16.59 -6.36 2.76
C TYR A 91 18.02 -6.54 2.25
N GLY A 92 18.88 -5.54 2.50
CA GLY A 92 20.27 -5.53 2.02
C GLY A 92 20.41 -5.36 0.50
N THR A 93 19.35 -4.95 -0.22
CA THR A 93 19.39 -4.75 -1.67
C THR A 93 19.53 -3.29 -2.10
N GLY A 94 19.56 -2.36 -1.14
CA GLY A 94 19.75 -0.94 -1.37
C GLY A 94 21.12 -0.63 -1.97
N LYS A 95 21.15 0.26 -2.95
CA LYS A 95 22.39 0.83 -3.52
C LYS A 95 22.98 1.93 -2.64
N ILE A 96 22.16 2.49 -1.76
CA ILE A 96 22.51 3.48 -0.74
C ILE A 96 21.94 3.03 0.61
N PRO A 97 22.44 3.55 1.74
CA PRO A 97 21.96 3.15 3.06
C PRO A 97 20.45 3.38 3.24
N ASP A 98 19.77 2.47 3.93
CA ASP A 98 18.32 2.55 4.18
C ASP A 98 17.91 3.85 4.89
N LYS A 99 18.79 4.42 5.75
CA LYS A 99 18.58 5.74 6.36
C LYS A 99 18.49 6.88 5.34
N GLU A 100 19.23 6.80 4.24
CA GLU A 100 19.20 7.81 3.17
C GLU A 100 17.94 7.61 2.32
N ILE A 101 17.54 6.36 2.06
CA ILE A 101 16.28 6.05 1.37
C ILE A 101 15.08 6.51 2.20
N LEU A 102 15.11 6.30 3.52
CA LEU A 102 14.09 6.82 4.44
C LEU A 102 13.95 8.34 4.32
N GLN A 103 15.07 9.06 4.26
CA GLN A 103 15.04 10.52 4.11
C GLN A 103 14.43 10.93 2.76
N ILE A 104 14.86 10.29 1.65
CA ILE A 104 14.28 10.50 0.32
C ILE A 104 12.76 10.24 0.34
N VAL A 105 12.32 9.15 0.99
CA VAL A 105 10.88 8.85 1.11
C VAL A 105 10.15 9.94 1.88
N LYS A 106 10.68 10.40 3.03
CA LYS A 106 10.04 11.47 3.82
C LYS A 106 9.97 12.81 3.09
N GLU A 107 10.94 13.11 2.24
CA GLU A 107 10.97 14.36 1.45
C GLU A 107 10.03 14.32 0.23
N ASN A 108 9.84 13.14 -0.35
CA ASN A 108 9.06 12.97 -1.59
C ASN A 108 7.59 12.55 -1.36
N PHE A 109 7.22 12.16 -0.14
CA PHE A 109 5.86 11.72 0.21
C PHE A 109 5.30 12.48 1.41
N ASP A 110 4.12 13.08 1.23
CA ASP A 110 3.36 13.68 2.33
C ASP A 110 2.46 12.61 2.96
N PHE A 111 2.80 12.22 4.18
CA PHE A 111 2.12 11.16 4.92
C PHE A 111 0.91 11.65 5.73
N ARG A 112 0.54 12.93 5.66
CA ARG A 112 -0.64 13.43 6.38
C ARG A 112 -1.92 12.87 5.72
N PRO A 113 -2.90 12.31 6.49
CA PRO A 113 -4.06 11.62 5.91
C PRO A 113 -4.86 12.43 4.88
N GLY A 114 -5.03 13.73 5.14
CA GLY A 114 -5.70 14.65 4.21
C GLY A 114 -4.93 14.80 2.90
N MET A 115 -3.60 14.90 2.98
CA MET A 115 -2.73 15.07 1.82
C MET A 115 -2.60 13.79 1.02
N ILE A 116 -2.51 12.62 1.67
CA ILE A 116 -2.57 11.33 0.98
C ILE A 116 -3.85 11.22 0.16
N THR A 117 -4.98 11.57 0.78
CA THR A 117 -6.30 11.51 0.14
C THR A 117 -6.37 12.38 -1.11
N ILE A 118 -5.78 13.59 -1.08
CA ILE A 118 -5.74 14.53 -2.21
C ILE A 118 -4.75 14.05 -3.27
N ASN A 119 -3.51 13.73 -2.88
CA ASN A 119 -2.42 13.39 -3.79
C ASN A 119 -2.68 12.09 -4.57
N LEU A 120 -3.43 11.15 -3.97
CA LEU A 120 -3.86 9.92 -4.62
C LEU A 120 -5.30 10.02 -5.18
N ASP A 121 -5.92 11.20 -5.16
CA ASP A 121 -7.27 11.45 -5.68
C ASP A 121 -8.33 10.48 -5.10
N LEU A 122 -8.20 10.09 -3.83
CA LEU A 122 -8.96 8.95 -3.27
C LEU A 122 -10.44 9.25 -3.00
N LYS A 123 -10.85 10.52 -3.06
CA LYS A 123 -12.26 10.94 -2.95
C LYS A 123 -12.99 10.95 -4.30
N ARG A 124 -12.33 10.60 -5.40
CA ARG A 124 -13.01 10.44 -6.70
C ARG A 124 -14.15 9.43 -6.57
N GLY A 125 -15.35 9.83 -6.99
CA GLY A 125 -16.57 9.04 -6.89
C GLY A 125 -16.62 7.84 -7.85
N GLY A 126 -17.78 7.17 -7.88
CA GLY A 126 -18.03 6.01 -8.76
C GLY A 126 -17.60 4.67 -8.14
N HIS A 127 -17.20 3.72 -8.99
CA HIS A 127 -16.99 2.32 -8.61
C HIS A 127 -15.51 1.92 -8.40
N ARG A 128 -14.59 2.90 -8.27
CA ARG A 128 -13.15 2.65 -8.13
C ARG A 128 -12.83 1.58 -7.07
N PHE A 129 -13.36 1.71 -5.85
CA PHE A 129 -13.04 0.81 -4.75
C PHE A 129 -13.71 -0.56 -4.87
N LEU A 130 -14.77 -0.69 -5.67
CA LEU A 130 -15.34 -2.01 -5.96
C LEU A 130 -14.34 -2.86 -6.75
N LYS A 131 -13.62 -2.23 -7.71
CA LYS A 131 -12.59 -2.91 -8.49
C LYS A 131 -11.45 -3.45 -7.64
N THR A 132 -11.15 -2.85 -6.48
CA THR A 132 -10.07 -3.30 -5.58
C THR A 132 -10.47 -4.48 -4.70
N ALA A 133 -11.77 -4.69 -4.45
CA ALA A 133 -12.28 -5.64 -3.45
C ALA A 133 -12.14 -7.13 -3.83
N ALA A 134 -11.61 -7.42 -5.01
CA ALA A 134 -11.24 -8.76 -5.46
C ALA A 134 -9.95 -8.67 -6.30
N TYR A 135 -9.18 -9.75 -6.32
CA TYR A 135 -7.90 -9.87 -7.06
C TYR A 135 -6.78 -8.93 -6.59
N GLY A 136 -6.85 -8.47 -5.33
CA GLY A 136 -5.82 -7.67 -4.71
C GLY A 136 -5.93 -6.17 -5.01
N HIS A 137 -5.46 -5.37 -4.06
CA HIS A 137 -5.41 -3.92 -4.15
C HIS A 137 -4.15 -3.40 -4.87
N PHE A 138 -3.13 -4.24 -5.01
CA PHE A 138 -1.79 -3.86 -5.47
C PHE A 138 -1.36 -4.64 -6.71
N GLY A 139 -0.42 -4.08 -7.47
CA GLY A 139 0.18 -4.72 -8.64
C GLY A 139 -0.72 -4.78 -9.87
N ARG A 140 -1.60 -3.79 -10.03
CA ARG A 140 -2.60 -3.72 -11.12
C ARG A 140 -2.49 -2.38 -11.84
N ASP A 141 -2.67 -2.40 -13.16
CA ASP A 141 -2.39 -1.24 -14.02
C ASP A 141 -3.64 -0.40 -14.37
N ASP A 142 -4.75 -0.64 -13.68
CA ASP A 142 -5.96 0.17 -13.85
C ASP A 142 -5.67 1.63 -13.43
N PRO A 143 -5.98 2.64 -14.26
CA PRO A 143 -5.69 4.05 -13.97
C PRO A 143 -6.40 4.61 -12.73
N ASP A 144 -7.39 3.90 -12.20
CA ASP A 144 -7.99 4.23 -10.91
C ASP A 144 -7.08 3.92 -9.71
N PHE A 145 -6.06 3.08 -9.88
CA PHE A 145 -5.13 2.68 -8.80
C PHE A 145 -3.94 3.63 -8.78
N THR A 146 -4.22 4.87 -8.44
CA THR A 146 -3.25 5.98 -8.41
C THR A 146 -2.01 5.70 -7.56
N TRP A 147 -2.11 4.83 -6.55
CA TRP A 147 -0.99 4.38 -5.72
C TRP A 147 -0.02 3.42 -6.45
N GLU A 148 -0.41 2.87 -7.59
CA GLU A 148 0.49 2.10 -8.46
C GLU A 148 1.31 3.00 -9.40
N VAL A 149 1.01 4.31 -9.48
CA VAL A 149 1.81 5.25 -10.28
C VAL A 149 3.12 5.54 -9.56
N VAL A 150 4.23 5.20 -10.21
CA VAL A 150 5.58 5.46 -9.70
C VAL A 150 5.85 6.96 -9.64
N LYS A 151 6.32 7.44 -8.48
CA LYS A 151 6.83 8.81 -8.36
C LYS A 151 8.31 8.86 -8.75
N PRO A 152 8.73 9.80 -9.61
CA PRO A 152 10.14 10.13 -9.73
C PRO A 152 10.66 10.65 -8.39
N LEU A 153 11.69 10.01 -7.84
CA LEU A 153 12.27 10.41 -6.55
C LEU A 153 13.49 11.30 -6.80
N LYS A 154 13.48 12.49 -6.19
CA LYS A 154 14.64 13.40 -6.20
C LYS A 154 15.60 12.98 -5.10
N SER A 155 16.90 12.87 -5.43
CA SER A 155 17.99 12.76 -4.45
C SER A 155 19.05 13.82 -4.77
N GLU A 156 19.57 14.50 -3.75
CA GLU A 156 20.61 15.53 -3.93
C GLU A 156 21.96 14.96 -4.39
N LYS A 157 22.17 13.65 -4.21
CA LYS A 157 23.39 12.97 -4.67
C LYS A 157 23.19 12.38 -6.07
N PRO A 158 24.16 12.53 -7.00
CA PRO A 158 24.09 11.95 -8.33
C PRO A 158 23.97 10.41 -8.24
N ARG A 159 23.17 9.84 -9.15
CA ARG A 159 23.03 8.38 -9.28
C ARG A 159 24.40 7.82 -9.71
N VAL A 160 25.02 7.01 -8.85
CA VAL A 160 26.24 6.24 -9.18
C VAL A 160 25.87 5.05 -10.07
#